data_AF-A0A6A6JE89-F1
#
_entry.id   AF-A0A6A6JE89-F1
#
_cell.length_a   1.000
_cell.length_b   1.000
_cell.length_c   1.000
_cell.angle_alpha   90.00
_cell.angle_beta   90.00
_cell.angle_gamma   90.00
#
_symmetry.space_group_name_H-M   'P 1'
#
loop_
_entity.id
_entity.type
_entity.pdbx_description
1 polymer ?
#
loop_
_entity_poly.entity_id
_entity_poly.type
_entity_poly.pdbx_seq_one_letter_code
_entity_poly.pdbx_strand_id
1 'polypeptide(L)'
;PCTDPLNWNLYASYEGDLYIPFHDYVQAEWICKLDVAFPKFLQLPRELQSRILRFCNSATLFQLMHVSSATRDEARKLFWSDPGSRYVVDGAWLEAGGYSGHTLDDVAVLTLIKHVEVDFAAGSFVNWVWDGGESQWVEGPPADTADRMADTFWQTFQRRLPCATNVVLKSVHIESGGAAPAGLTMLAERCPAGIRVSVSSLQKVAGCRLLLRKILWQPVWHDRSQPATWKLVDVEDTAQSIVPPAKTFRGPVGAFLCIDHHSRRIGYLYMGISVLRIQAMEAYYTQNPQAPIVCPVPECDLRFETPRAWAVHASDARHITCYKFPTETLERLFSEHEARLARINLQNADRGMALQREWGEEGSEQRRKREDEFLHQLQHDQEYAQATPPRESRIWCRYQIQMNNE
;
A
#
# COMPACT_ATOMS: atom_id res chain seq x y z
N PRO A 1 -7.22 -21.98 15.16
CA PRO A 1 -8.36 -21.32 15.83
C PRO A 1 -8.21 -19.80 15.77
N CYS A 2 -9.03 -19.13 14.96
CA CYS A 2 -9.10 -17.66 14.95
C CYS A 2 -10.04 -17.25 16.09
N THR A 3 -9.48 -16.94 17.26
CA THR A 3 -10.21 -16.38 18.41
C THR A 3 -10.20 -14.85 18.38
N ASP A 4 -9.41 -14.27 17.49
CA ASP A 4 -9.22 -12.83 17.43
C ASP A 4 -10.44 -12.19 16.74
N PRO A 5 -10.90 -11.04 17.23
CA PRO A 5 -11.99 -10.31 16.59
C PRO A 5 -11.61 -9.95 15.15
N LEU A 6 -12.59 -9.99 14.25
CA LEU A 6 -12.40 -9.54 12.86
C LEU A 6 -11.89 -8.10 12.84
N ASN A 7 -10.79 -7.87 12.12
CA ASN A 7 -10.27 -6.53 11.91
C ASN A 7 -11.10 -5.78 10.85
N TRP A 8 -12.16 -5.10 11.27
CA TRP A 8 -13.01 -4.30 10.38
C TRP A 8 -12.31 -3.11 9.71
N ASN A 9 -11.05 -2.84 10.02
CA ASN A 9 -10.24 -1.83 9.35
C ASN A 9 -9.15 -2.45 8.47
N LEU A 10 -9.26 -3.74 8.14
CA LEU A 10 -8.32 -4.45 7.26
C LEU A 10 -8.26 -3.78 5.88
N TYR A 11 -7.05 -3.39 5.46
CA TYR A 11 -6.80 -2.94 4.10
C TYR A 11 -6.28 -4.11 3.30
N ALA A 12 -6.80 -4.28 2.09
CA ALA A 12 -6.26 -5.23 1.15
C ALA A 12 -6.09 -4.62 -0.24
N SER A 13 -5.11 -5.09 -1.01
CA SER A 13 -5.06 -4.85 -2.46
C SER A 13 -6.19 -5.60 -3.18
N TYR A 14 -6.37 -5.34 -4.48
CA TYR A 14 -7.33 -6.07 -5.30
C TYR A 14 -7.03 -7.58 -5.34
N GLU A 15 -5.78 -7.95 -5.11
CA GLU A 15 -5.25 -9.31 -5.13
C GLU A 15 -5.20 -9.95 -3.75
N GLY A 16 -5.61 -9.21 -2.71
CA GLY A 16 -5.70 -9.71 -1.34
C GLY A 16 -4.45 -9.52 -0.50
N ASP A 17 -3.45 -8.76 -0.97
CA ASP A 17 -2.31 -8.39 -0.12
C ASP A 17 -2.77 -7.49 1.01
N LEU A 18 -2.36 -7.81 2.22
CA LEU A 18 -2.79 -7.07 3.40
C LEU A 18 -1.90 -5.87 3.62
N TYR A 19 -2.54 -4.74 3.92
CA TYR A 19 -1.85 -3.51 4.28
C TYR A 19 -2.27 -3.05 5.67
N ILE A 20 -1.32 -2.44 6.39
CA ILE A 20 -1.59 -1.75 7.64
C ILE A 20 -1.55 -0.25 7.36
N PRO A 21 -2.66 0.48 7.57
CA PRO A 21 -2.64 1.94 7.51
C PRO A 21 -1.65 2.51 8.53
N PHE A 22 -0.85 3.52 8.16
CA PHE A 22 0.16 4.08 9.07
C PHE A 22 -0.38 4.41 10.47
N HIS A 23 -1.56 5.04 10.55
CA HIS A 23 -2.17 5.43 11.82
C HIS A 23 -2.47 4.23 12.74
N ASP A 24 -2.82 3.07 12.20
CA ASP A 24 -3.06 1.84 12.97
C ASP A 24 -1.72 1.24 13.42
N TYR A 25 -0.69 1.28 12.56
CA TYR A 25 0.66 0.78 12.89
C TYR A 25 1.32 1.54 14.05
N VAL A 26 1.08 2.85 14.15
CA VAL A 26 1.65 3.69 15.22
C VAL A 26 0.73 3.84 16.43
N GLN A 27 -0.47 3.26 16.38
CA GLN A 27 -1.40 3.29 17.50
C GLN A 27 -0.90 2.36 18.60
N ALA A 28 -0.68 2.91 19.79
CA ALA A 28 -0.36 2.08 20.93
C ALA A 28 -1.55 1.17 21.25
N GLU A 29 -1.31 -0.13 21.33
CA GLU A 29 -2.22 -1.02 22.03
C GLU A 29 -2.46 -0.42 23.41
N TRP A 30 -3.71 -0.41 23.87
CA TRP A 30 -4.08 0.14 25.17
C TRP A 30 -3.50 -0.75 26.28
N ILE A 31 -2.20 -0.63 26.51
CA ILE A 31 -1.53 -1.27 27.63
C ILE A 31 -1.86 -0.40 28.84
N CYS A 32 -2.39 -1.06 29.87
CA CYS A 32 -2.90 -0.46 31.10
C CYS A 32 -2.10 0.77 31.55
N LYS A 33 -2.82 1.83 31.98
CA LYS A 33 -2.23 3.03 32.60
C LYS A 33 -1.25 2.63 33.71
N LEU A 34 0.02 2.51 33.37
CA LEU A 34 1.08 2.29 34.33
C LEU A 34 1.48 3.65 34.85
N ASP A 35 1.23 3.87 36.14
CA ASP A 35 1.54 5.11 36.87
C ASP A 35 3.05 5.16 37.20
N VAL A 36 3.90 4.98 36.18
CA VAL A 36 5.35 4.97 36.32
C VAL A 36 5.91 6.18 35.61
N ALA A 37 6.57 7.05 36.38
CA ALA A 37 7.15 8.27 35.86
C ALA A 37 8.33 7.97 34.91
N PHE A 38 8.25 8.49 33.67
CA PHE A 38 9.30 8.48 32.65
C PHE A 38 10.69 9.05 33.07
N PRO A 39 10.85 9.98 34.06
CA PRO A 39 12.14 10.58 34.38
C PRO A 39 13.27 9.62 34.75
N LYS A 40 12.95 8.43 35.28
CA LYS A 40 13.98 7.43 35.65
C LYS A 40 14.72 6.87 34.44
N PHE A 41 14.06 6.78 33.28
CA PHE A 41 14.68 6.29 32.05
C PHE A 41 15.81 7.23 31.59
N LEU A 42 15.59 8.53 31.68
CA LEU A 42 16.57 9.54 31.25
C LEU A 42 17.81 9.61 32.15
N GLN A 43 17.75 9.04 33.35
CA GLN A 43 18.89 8.94 34.27
C GLN A 43 19.80 7.74 33.98
N LEU A 44 19.37 6.81 33.11
CA LEU A 44 20.20 5.67 32.73
C LEU A 44 21.35 6.10 31.81
N PRO A 45 22.51 5.39 31.82
CA PRO A 45 23.54 5.53 30.80
C PRO A 45 22.98 5.39 29.38
N ARG A 46 23.56 6.11 28.42
CA ARG A 46 23.06 6.17 27.02
C ARG A 46 23.01 4.80 26.34
N GLU A 47 23.93 3.92 26.70
CA GLU A 47 24.00 2.54 26.22
C GLU A 47 22.79 1.73 26.68
N LEU A 48 22.38 1.90 27.94
CA LEU A 48 21.19 1.25 28.48
C LEU A 48 19.92 1.85 27.89
N GLN A 49 19.86 3.17 27.70
CA GLN A 49 18.75 3.82 27.01
C GLN A 49 18.58 3.25 25.59
N SER A 50 19.64 3.22 24.78
CA SER A 50 19.59 2.67 23.41
C SER A 50 19.22 1.18 23.41
N ARG A 51 19.76 0.39 24.36
CA ARG A 51 19.39 -1.03 24.49
C ARG A 51 17.90 -1.19 24.78
N ILE A 52 17.33 -0.40 25.69
CA ILE A 52 15.89 -0.44 26.00
C ILE A 52 15.06 -0.04 24.77
N LEU A 53 15.44 1.03 24.07
CA LEU A 53 14.71 1.48 22.87
C LEU A 53 14.64 0.39 21.78
N ARG A 54 15.67 -0.45 21.63
CA ARG A 54 15.66 -1.57 20.67
C ARG A 54 14.62 -2.66 20.99
N PHE A 55 14.13 -2.72 22.22
CA PHE A 55 13.05 -3.64 22.62
C PHE A 55 11.66 -2.99 22.57
N CYS A 56 11.58 -1.69 22.28
CA CYS A 56 10.30 -1.02 22.11
C CYS A 56 9.65 -1.41 20.78
N ASN A 57 8.34 -1.63 20.80
CA ASN A 57 7.56 -1.77 19.57
C ASN A 57 7.45 -0.44 18.82
N SER A 58 6.99 -0.51 17.56
CA SER A 58 6.92 0.64 16.67
C SER A 58 6.02 1.75 17.19
N ALA A 59 4.87 1.42 17.78
CA ALA A 59 4.00 2.42 18.41
C ALA A 59 4.72 3.18 19.54
N THR A 60 5.44 2.48 20.42
CA THR A 60 6.22 3.11 21.51
C THR A 60 7.34 3.98 20.95
N LEU A 61 8.09 3.49 19.96
CA LEU A 61 9.14 4.27 19.30
C LEU A 61 8.57 5.52 18.63
N PHE A 62 7.41 5.41 17.99
CA PHE A 62 6.72 6.55 17.39
C PHE A 62 6.36 7.60 18.44
N GLN A 63 5.78 7.19 19.57
CA GLN A 63 5.47 8.13 20.66
C GLN A 63 6.73 8.79 21.20
N LEU A 64 7.78 8.03 21.48
CA LEU A 64 9.06 8.54 22.01
C LEU A 64 9.75 9.54 21.07
N MET A 65 9.59 9.35 19.76
CA MET A 65 10.02 10.30 18.73
C MET A 65 9.33 11.67 18.87
N HIS A 66 8.05 11.69 19.27
CA HIS A 66 7.26 12.93 19.35
C HIS A 66 7.39 13.61 20.72
N VAL A 67 7.35 12.83 21.81
CA VAL A 67 7.19 13.38 23.17
C VAL A 67 8.50 13.73 23.89
N SER A 68 9.64 13.18 23.48
CA SER A 68 10.92 13.35 24.19
C SER A 68 12.05 13.74 23.25
N SER A 69 12.55 14.97 23.39
CA SER A 69 13.71 15.45 22.62
C SER A 69 14.97 14.64 22.88
N ALA A 70 15.14 14.13 24.11
CA ALA A 70 16.31 13.36 24.53
C ALA A 70 16.42 11.98 23.87
N THR A 71 15.30 11.42 23.41
CA THR A 71 15.21 10.10 22.75
C THR A 71 14.84 10.20 21.28
N ARG A 72 14.41 11.37 20.80
CA ARG A 72 13.79 11.56 19.49
C ARG A 72 14.62 10.97 18.36
N ASP A 73 15.91 11.29 18.32
CA ASP A 73 16.77 10.87 17.21
C ASP A 73 16.99 9.37 17.18
N GLU A 74 17.21 8.75 18.34
CA GLU A 74 17.43 7.31 18.42
C GLU A 74 16.14 6.54 18.16
N ALA A 75 15.01 6.98 18.73
CA ALA A 75 13.71 6.39 18.50
C ALA A 75 13.31 6.48 17.02
N ARG A 76 13.53 7.64 16.39
CA ARG A 76 13.31 7.86 14.95
C ARG A 76 14.16 6.91 14.10
N LYS A 77 15.46 6.77 14.39
CA LYS A 77 16.34 5.85 13.65
C LYS A 77 15.84 4.43 13.74
N LEU A 78 15.49 3.97 14.94
CA LEU A 78 15.01 2.61 15.18
C LEU A 78 13.68 2.35 14.47
N PHE A 79 12.70 3.25 14.64
CA PHE A 79 11.36 3.15 14.04
C PHE A 79 11.42 2.97 12.51
N TRP A 80 12.12 3.85 11.80
CA TRP A 80 12.20 3.79 10.33
C TRP A 80 13.16 2.70 9.81
N SER A 81 13.83 1.96 10.70
CA SER A 81 14.77 0.89 10.38
C SER A 81 14.27 -0.51 10.77
N ASP A 82 13.05 -0.63 11.28
CA ASP A 82 12.47 -1.90 11.71
C ASP A 82 12.36 -2.87 10.52
N PRO A 83 13.08 -4.01 10.52
CA PRO A 83 13.00 -4.99 9.45
C PRO A 83 11.66 -5.73 9.39
N GLY A 84 10.84 -5.64 10.45
CA GLY A 84 9.48 -6.17 10.51
C GLY A 84 8.46 -5.31 9.77
N SER A 85 8.85 -4.14 9.25
CA SER A 85 7.98 -3.27 8.47
C SER A 85 8.54 -2.99 7.09
N ARG A 86 7.65 -2.92 6.10
CA ARG A 86 7.98 -2.45 4.75
C ARG A 86 6.94 -1.42 4.34
N TYR A 87 7.40 -0.25 3.91
CA TYR A 87 6.48 0.80 3.50
C TYR A 87 6.23 0.69 2.01
N VAL A 88 4.95 0.65 1.64
CA VAL A 88 4.51 0.47 0.27
C VAL A 88 4.61 1.79 -0.47
N VAL A 89 5.34 1.78 -1.58
CA VAL A 89 5.54 2.93 -2.45
C VAL A 89 5.07 2.54 -3.84
N ASP A 90 4.32 3.44 -4.49
CA ASP A 90 3.86 3.23 -5.85
C ASP A 90 5.07 3.24 -6.82
N GLY A 91 5.31 2.14 -7.52
CA GLY A 91 6.38 2.03 -8.51
C GLY A 91 6.18 2.99 -9.67
N ALA A 92 4.93 3.25 -10.00
CA ALA A 92 4.51 4.07 -11.09
C ALA A 92 4.76 5.57 -10.81
N TRP A 93 4.66 5.99 -9.54
CA TRP A 93 5.12 7.29 -9.08
C TRP A 93 6.63 7.50 -9.30
N LEU A 94 7.44 6.47 -9.03
CA LEU A 94 8.90 6.52 -9.20
C LEU A 94 9.30 6.55 -10.68
N GLU A 95 8.61 5.78 -11.53
CA GLU A 95 8.78 5.82 -12.98
C GLU A 95 8.46 7.21 -13.55
N ALA A 96 7.46 7.89 -13.00
CA ALA A 96 7.08 9.25 -13.35
C ALA A 96 8.06 10.33 -12.84
N GLY A 97 9.23 9.98 -12.31
CA GLY A 97 10.23 10.91 -11.77
C GLY A 97 10.02 11.28 -10.29
N GLY A 98 9.06 10.65 -9.62
CA GLY A 98 8.87 10.77 -8.17
C GLY A 98 8.48 12.18 -7.71
N TYR A 99 7.69 12.91 -8.50
CA TYR A 99 7.25 14.28 -8.15
C TYR A 99 6.25 14.27 -6.99
N SER A 100 6.34 15.25 -6.08
CA SER A 100 5.48 15.33 -4.90
C SER A 100 4.00 15.50 -5.27
N GLY A 101 3.70 16.18 -6.38
CA GLY A 101 2.33 16.31 -6.89
C GLY A 101 1.68 14.98 -7.27
N HIS A 102 2.47 13.99 -7.71
CA HIS A 102 1.96 12.72 -8.23
C HIS A 102 1.73 11.66 -7.14
N THR A 103 2.14 11.92 -5.90
CA THR A 103 1.87 11.03 -4.76
C THR A 103 0.95 11.69 -3.75
N LEU A 104 0.17 10.85 -3.06
CA LEU A 104 -0.69 11.23 -1.94
C LEU A 104 0.03 11.03 -0.59
N ASP A 105 1.21 10.41 -0.62
CA ASP A 105 2.03 10.09 0.54
C ASP A 105 2.96 11.26 0.91
N ASP A 106 3.33 11.34 2.18
CA ASP A 106 4.27 12.34 2.69
C ASP A 106 5.71 12.02 2.24
N VAL A 107 6.18 12.72 1.21
CA VAL A 107 7.52 12.54 0.64
C VAL A 107 8.63 12.81 1.66
N ALA A 108 8.43 13.73 2.61
CA ALA A 108 9.42 14.00 3.64
C ALA A 108 9.59 12.78 4.57
N VAL A 109 8.49 12.12 4.90
CA VAL A 109 8.52 10.85 5.65
C VAL A 109 9.21 9.75 4.83
N LEU A 110 8.93 9.64 3.53
CA LEU A 110 9.55 8.63 2.66
C LEU A 110 11.09 8.71 2.67
N THR A 111 11.67 9.90 2.88
CA THR A 111 13.13 10.06 2.95
C THR A 111 13.80 9.34 4.12
N LEU A 112 13.03 8.99 5.16
CA LEU A 112 13.53 8.39 6.39
C LEU A 112 13.51 6.86 6.37
N ILE A 113 12.75 6.27 5.46
CA ILE A 113 12.41 4.84 5.44
C ILE A 113 13.59 4.00 4.94
N LYS A 114 13.90 2.91 5.65
CA LYS A 114 14.96 1.97 5.23
C LYS A 114 14.48 0.75 4.45
N HIS A 115 13.26 0.31 4.69
CA HIS A 115 12.67 -0.91 4.12
C HIS A 115 11.45 -0.54 3.30
N VAL A 116 11.54 -0.73 1.99
CA VAL A 116 10.55 -0.25 1.02
C VAL A 116 10.03 -1.44 0.22
N GLU A 117 8.72 -1.48 0.02
CA GLU A 117 8.08 -2.36 -0.95
C GLU A 117 7.57 -1.49 -2.09
N VAL A 118 8.13 -1.66 -3.30
CA VAL A 118 7.71 -0.92 -4.48
C VAL A 118 6.66 -1.73 -5.21
N ASP A 119 5.43 -1.25 -5.25
CA ASP A 119 4.28 -1.94 -5.82
C ASP A 119 4.04 -1.51 -7.28
N PHE A 120 4.12 -2.48 -8.21
CA PHE A 120 3.84 -2.31 -9.64
C PHE A 120 2.44 -2.84 -10.01
N ALA A 121 1.44 -2.65 -9.15
CA ALA A 121 0.07 -3.11 -9.39
C ALA A 121 -0.57 -2.55 -10.66
N ALA A 122 -0.19 -1.34 -11.10
CA ALA A 122 -0.66 -0.72 -12.34
C ALA A 122 -0.12 -1.40 -13.61
N GLY A 123 0.81 -2.36 -13.46
CA GLY A 123 1.28 -3.25 -14.51
C GLY A 123 2.81 -3.32 -14.62
N SER A 124 3.31 -4.11 -15.57
CA SER A 124 4.74 -4.36 -15.75
C SER A 124 5.55 -3.10 -16.04
N PHE A 125 6.65 -2.90 -15.32
CA PHE A 125 7.67 -1.86 -15.55
C PHE A 125 8.01 -1.60 -17.03
N VAL A 126 7.93 -2.64 -17.87
CA VAL A 126 8.34 -2.57 -19.28
C VAL A 126 7.22 -2.12 -20.21
N ASN A 127 5.95 -2.31 -19.85
CA ASN A 127 4.83 -2.13 -20.80
C ASN A 127 4.05 -0.82 -20.59
N TRP A 128 4.52 0.02 -19.68
CA TRP A 128 3.83 1.26 -19.35
C TRP A 128 4.78 2.44 -19.48
N VAL A 129 4.38 3.40 -20.32
CA VAL A 129 5.04 4.70 -20.40
C VAL A 129 4.26 5.67 -19.52
N TRP A 130 4.98 6.29 -18.59
CA TRP A 130 4.44 7.37 -17.77
C TRP A 130 4.45 8.67 -18.56
N ASP A 131 3.26 9.13 -18.95
CA ASP A 131 3.07 10.41 -19.60
C ASP A 131 2.27 11.37 -18.71
N GLY A 132 2.98 12.32 -18.11
CA GLY A 132 2.39 13.39 -17.30
C GLY A 132 1.81 12.96 -15.95
N GLY A 133 1.90 11.69 -15.55
CA GLY A 133 1.26 11.19 -14.32
C GLY A 133 0.15 10.17 -14.55
N GLU A 134 -0.01 9.64 -15.77
CA GLU A 134 -0.83 8.47 -16.06
C GLU A 134 -0.01 7.41 -16.78
N SER A 135 -0.33 6.15 -16.48
CA SER A 135 0.25 4.99 -17.12
C SER A 135 -0.42 4.79 -18.48
N GLN A 136 0.33 4.85 -19.57
CA GLN A 136 -0.15 4.47 -20.91
C GLN A 136 0.50 3.15 -21.35
N TRP A 137 -0.32 2.20 -21.79
CA TRP A 137 0.18 0.93 -22.27
C TRP A 137 0.84 1.12 -23.64
N VAL A 138 2.05 0.60 -23.81
CA VAL A 138 2.80 0.64 -25.07
C VAL A 138 3.29 -0.76 -25.41
N GLU A 139 3.20 -1.15 -26.68
CA GLU A 139 3.81 -2.39 -27.18
C GLU A 139 5.33 -2.30 -27.03
N GLY A 140 5.86 -2.93 -25.97
CA GLY A 140 7.26 -3.31 -25.78
C GLY A 140 8.29 -2.27 -26.21
N PRO A 141 8.80 -1.41 -25.31
CA PRO A 141 9.86 -0.48 -25.65
C PRO A 141 11.10 -1.24 -26.17
N PRO A 142 11.86 -0.66 -27.11
CA PRO A 142 13.15 -1.20 -27.53
C PRO A 142 14.05 -1.54 -26.33
N ALA A 143 14.87 -2.59 -26.42
CA ALA A 143 15.67 -3.08 -25.29
C ALA A 143 16.59 -2.01 -24.67
N ASP A 144 17.17 -1.12 -25.50
CA ASP A 144 17.99 0.01 -25.05
C ASP A 144 17.21 1.06 -24.24
N THR A 145 15.88 1.08 -24.41
CA THR A 145 14.97 1.94 -23.64
C THR A 145 14.72 1.37 -22.26
N ALA A 146 14.62 0.04 -22.12
CA ALA A 146 14.42 -0.62 -20.83
C ALA A 146 15.59 -0.36 -19.86
N ASP A 147 16.83 -0.43 -20.34
CA ASP A 147 18.03 -0.12 -19.54
C ASP A 147 18.03 1.34 -19.04
N ARG A 148 17.72 2.29 -19.92
CA ARG A 148 17.63 3.72 -19.56
C ARG A 148 16.50 3.98 -18.56
N MET A 149 15.37 3.30 -18.71
CA MET A 149 14.25 3.38 -17.76
C MET A 149 14.68 2.85 -16.39
N ALA A 150 15.38 1.72 -16.32
CA ALA A 150 15.87 1.15 -15.07
C ALA A 150 16.85 2.09 -14.36
N ASP A 151 17.79 2.69 -15.10
CA ASP A 151 18.69 3.70 -14.56
C ASP A 151 17.94 4.93 -14.02
N THR A 152 16.98 5.42 -14.79
CA THR A 152 16.16 6.60 -14.41
C THR A 152 15.33 6.33 -13.17
N PHE A 153 14.75 5.12 -13.09
CA PHE A 153 14.00 4.66 -11.92
C PHE A 153 14.90 4.67 -10.68
N TRP A 154 16.08 4.05 -10.72
CA TRP A 154 16.95 3.97 -9.55
C TRP A 154 17.54 5.31 -9.14
N GLN A 155 17.86 6.19 -10.10
CA GLN A 155 18.26 7.58 -9.80
C GLN A 155 17.14 8.32 -9.08
N THR A 156 15.89 8.16 -9.55
CA THR A 156 14.72 8.75 -8.90
C THR A 156 14.51 8.16 -7.51
N PHE A 157 14.60 6.84 -7.38
CA PHE A 157 14.46 6.13 -6.12
C PHE A 157 15.47 6.63 -5.09
N GLN A 158 16.76 6.69 -5.42
CA GLN A 158 17.80 7.17 -4.50
C GLN A 158 17.60 8.63 -4.10
N ARG A 159 17.13 9.47 -5.02
CA ARG A 159 16.82 10.88 -4.74
C ARG A 159 15.64 11.02 -3.77
N ARG A 160 14.61 10.19 -3.90
CA ARG A 160 13.37 10.31 -3.11
C ARG A 160 13.40 9.50 -1.82
N LEU A 161 14.13 8.40 -1.78
CA LEU A 161 14.27 7.51 -0.64
C LEU A 161 15.76 7.28 -0.30
N PRO A 162 16.50 8.34 0.07
CA PRO A 162 17.95 8.26 0.27
C PRO A 162 18.38 7.33 1.42
N CYS A 163 17.49 7.04 2.37
CA CYS A 163 17.77 6.12 3.49
C CYS A 163 17.42 4.65 3.18
N ALA A 164 16.78 4.37 2.05
CA ALA A 164 16.35 3.02 1.71
C ALA A 164 17.56 2.11 1.47
N THR A 165 17.57 0.96 2.13
CA THR A 165 18.66 -0.03 2.07
C THR A 165 18.16 -1.43 1.77
N ASN A 166 16.87 -1.72 1.99
CA ASN A 166 16.25 -2.98 1.59
C ASN A 166 14.99 -2.66 0.78
N VAL A 167 14.94 -3.19 -0.44
CA VAL A 167 13.87 -2.93 -1.41
C VAL A 167 13.29 -4.25 -1.89
N VAL A 168 11.97 -4.36 -1.86
CA VAL A 168 11.21 -5.43 -2.49
C VAL A 168 10.50 -4.84 -3.70
N LEU A 169 10.86 -5.26 -4.91
CA LEU A 169 10.10 -4.92 -6.11
C LEU A 169 8.96 -5.92 -6.24
N LYS A 170 7.72 -5.46 -6.18
CA LYS A 170 6.54 -6.32 -6.15
C LYS A 170 5.76 -6.23 -7.45
N SER A 171 5.55 -7.36 -8.10
CA SER A 171 4.62 -7.48 -9.22
C SER A 171 3.35 -8.18 -8.80
N VAL A 172 2.25 -7.71 -9.37
CA VAL A 172 0.93 -8.32 -9.25
C VAL A 172 0.71 -9.42 -10.31
N HIS A 173 1.57 -9.50 -11.33
CA HIS A 173 1.40 -10.49 -12.38
C HIS A 173 1.60 -11.91 -11.84
N ILE A 174 0.52 -12.68 -11.93
CA ILE A 174 0.49 -14.09 -11.57
C ILE A 174 1.12 -14.87 -12.72
N GLU A 175 2.43 -15.03 -12.67
CA GLU A 175 3.15 -15.87 -13.62
C GLU A 175 2.95 -17.35 -13.26
N SER A 176 2.67 -18.16 -14.28
CA SER A 176 2.57 -19.61 -14.15
C SER A 176 3.98 -20.20 -14.26
N GLY A 177 4.80 -20.04 -13.21
CA GLY A 177 6.17 -20.53 -13.24
C GLY A 177 6.94 -20.25 -11.94
N GLY A 178 7.98 -21.04 -11.66
CA GLY A 178 8.86 -20.84 -10.50
C GLY A 178 9.94 -19.76 -10.70
N ALA A 179 10.00 -19.15 -11.88
CA ALA A 179 10.96 -18.10 -12.21
C ALA A 179 10.52 -16.74 -11.64
N ALA A 180 11.49 -15.87 -11.40
CA ALA A 180 11.23 -14.50 -11.00
C ALA A 180 10.74 -13.67 -12.22
N PRO A 181 9.80 -12.72 -12.02
CA PRO A 181 9.28 -11.89 -13.11
C PRO A 181 10.38 -11.12 -13.86
N ALA A 182 10.51 -11.39 -15.16
CA ALA A 182 11.65 -10.92 -15.97
C ALA A 182 11.84 -9.39 -15.98
N GLY A 183 10.74 -8.63 -15.99
CA GLY A 183 10.81 -7.17 -15.94
C GLY A 183 11.39 -6.64 -14.62
N LEU A 184 11.04 -7.30 -13.50
CA LEU A 184 11.53 -6.91 -12.17
C LEU A 184 12.94 -7.42 -11.90
N THR A 185 13.34 -8.58 -12.46
CA THR A 185 14.72 -9.04 -12.35
C THR A 185 15.66 -8.12 -13.10
N MET A 186 15.30 -7.68 -14.30
CA MET A 186 16.07 -6.68 -15.06
C MET A 186 16.21 -5.38 -14.25
N LEU A 187 15.11 -4.86 -13.68
CA LEU A 187 15.17 -3.67 -12.83
C LEU A 187 16.09 -3.89 -11.62
N ALA A 188 15.97 -5.02 -10.92
CA ALA A 188 16.79 -5.34 -9.77
C ALA A 188 18.28 -5.53 -10.09
N GLU A 189 18.62 -6.04 -11.27
CA GLU A 189 20.01 -6.20 -11.69
C GLU A 189 20.73 -4.86 -11.92
N ARG A 190 19.96 -3.79 -12.20
CA ARG A 190 20.46 -2.42 -12.29
C ARG A 190 20.49 -1.68 -10.95
N CYS A 191 20.18 -2.36 -9.85
CA CYS A 191 20.10 -1.76 -8.52
C CYS A 191 21.46 -1.18 -8.08
N PRO A 192 21.50 0.08 -7.58
CA PRO A 192 22.73 0.69 -7.09
C PRO A 192 23.39 -0.06 -5.93
N ALA A 193 24.71 0.06 -5.84
CA ALA A 193 25.47 -0.50 -4.73
C ALA A 193 24.99 0.08 -3.38
N GLY A 194 24.86 -0.79 -2.37
CA GLY A 194 24.41 -0.42 -1.02
C GLY A 194 22.92 -0.64 -0.77
N ILE A 195 22.14 -0.89 -1.83
CA ILE A 195 20.74 -1.29 -1.72
C ILE A 195 20.64 -2.81 -1.92
N ARG A 196 19.97 -3.50 -0.98
CA ARG A 196 19.61 -4.91 -1.13
C ARG A 196 18.26 -4.97 -1.79
N VAL A 197 18.21 -5.48 -3.01
CA VAL A 197 16.97 -5.65 -3.76
C VAL A 197 16.55 -7.12 -3.77
N SER A 198 15.25 -7.33 -3.69
CA SER A 198 14.59 -8.62 -3.87
C SER A 198 13.35 -8.40 -4.73
N VAL A 199 12.89 -9.46 -5.38
CA VAL A 199 11.69 -9.43 -6.22
C VAL A 199 10.62 -10.25 -5.54
N SER A 200 9.39 -9.73 -5.52
CA SER A 200 8.22 -10.40 -4.99
C SER A 200 7.16 -10.51 -6.07
N SER A 201 6.44 -11.62 -6.07
CA SER A 201 5.22 -11.80 -6.87
C SER A 201 4.23 -12.64 -6.09
N LEU A 202 2.96 -12.40 -6.39
CA LEU A 202 1.86 -13.20 -5.91
C LEU A 202 1.66 -14.41 -6.83
N GLN A 203 1.96 -15.59 -6.32
CA GLN A 203 1.66 -16.82 -7.03
C GLN A 203 0.36 -17.41 -6.55
N LYS A 204 -0.46 -17.86 -7.51
CA LYS A 204 -1.59 -18.73 -7.22
C LYS A 204 -1.07 -19.99 -6.55
N VAL A 205 -1.57 -20.27 -5.36
CA VAL A 205 -1.43 -21.61 -4.79
C VAL A 205 -2.10 -22.58 -5.78
N ALA A 206 -1.49 -23.73 -6.06
CA ALA A 206 -2.04 -24.67 -7.04
C ALA A 206 -3.50 -25.01 -6.70
N GLY A 207 -4.40 -24.78 -7.67
CA GLY A 207 -5.85 -24.93 -7.47
C GLY A 207 -6.52 -23.77 -6.71
N CYS A 208 -5.84 -22.63 -6.54
CA CYS A 208 -6.39 -21.40 -5.97
C CYS A 208 -6.04 -20.08 -6.70
N ARG A 209 -7.05 -19.30 -7.11
CA ARG A 209 -7.02 -18.02 -7.83
C ARG A 209 -6.78 -16.79 -6.95
N LEU A 210 -7.48 -16.63 -5.82
CA LEU A 210 -7.26 -15.49 -4.90
C LEU A 210 -6.51 -15.89 -3.63
N LEU A 211 -6.22 -17.18 -3.42
CA LEU A 211 -5.18 -17.53 -2.47
C LEU A 211 -3.84 -17.40 -3.15
N LEU A 212 -3.28 -16.22 -2.95
CA LEU A 212 -1.98 -15.88 -3.42
C LEU A 212 -0.98 -16.13 -2.30
N ARG A 213 0.05 -16.91 -2.61
CA ARG A 213 1.24 -16.99 -1.78
C ARG A 213 2.21 -15.94 -2.31
N LYS A 214 2.61 -15.04 -1.44
CA LYS A 214 3.73 -14.16 -1.72
C LYS A 214 4.99 -15.01 -1.85
N ILE A 215 5.66 -14.87 -2.98
CA ILE A 215 6.92 -15.53 -3.25
C ILE A 215 8.00 -14.47 -3.38
N LEU A 216 9.15 -14.71 -2.75
CA LEU A 216 10.28 -13.82 -2.78
C LEU A 216 11.47 -14.49 -3.49
N TRP A 217 12.11 -13.76 -4.38
CA TRP A 217 13.38 -14.14 -4.98
C TRP A 217 14.46 -13.14 -4.60
N GLN A 218 15.66 -13.65 -4.38
CA GLN A 218 16.86 -12.85 -4.11
C GLN A 218 17.91 -13.11 -5.19
N PRO A 219 18.59 -12.05 -5.67
CA PRO A 219 19.68 -12.20 -6.62
C PRO A 219 20.90 -12.80 -5.92
N VAL A 220 21.54 -13.77 -6.57
CA VAL A 220 22.80 -14.40 -6.17
C VAL A 220 23.85 -14.02 -7.20
N TRP A 221 24.79 -13.19 -6.77
CA TRP A 221 25.86 -12.64 -7.60
C TRP A 221 27.11 -13.52 -7.47
N HIS A 222 27.53 -14.15 -8.56
CA HIS A 222 28.80 -14.87 -8.62
C HIS A 222 29.93 -13.98 -9.15
N ASP A 223 29.63 -13.19 -10.18
CA ASP A 223 30.44 -12.12 -10.74
C ASP A 223 29.50 -10.99 -11.19
N ARG A 224 29.89 -9.73 -11.01
CA ARG A 224 29.12 -8.57 -11.47
C ARG A 224 29.09 -8.42 -12.99
N SER A 225 29.97 -9.12 -13.71
CA SER A 225 29.97 -9.15 -15.18
C SER A 225 28.89 -10.05 -15.78
N GLN A 226 28.23 -10.88 -14.96
CA GLN A 226 27.21 -11.83 -15.40
C GLN A 226 25.84 -11.48 -14.80
N PRO A 227 24.75 -11.85 -15.48
CA PRO A 227 23.41 -11.75 -14.90
C PRO A 227 23.31 -12.50 -13.58
N ALA A 228 22.52 -11.98 -12.64
CA ALA A 228 22.31 -12.64 -11.36
C ALA A 228 21.56 -13.96 -11.56
N THR A 229 21.92 -14.97 -10.78
CA THR A 229 21.03 -16.12 -10.64
C THR A 229 19.99 -15.80 -9.57
N TRP A 230 18.76 -16.26 -9.75
CA TRP A 230 17.65 -15.91 -8.86
C TRP A 230 17.28 -17.09 -8.00
N LYS A 231 17.50 -16.95 -6.68
CA LYS A 231 17.14 -17.96 -5.70
C LYS A 231 15.76 -17.66 -5.13
N LEU A 232 14.88 -18.64 -5.20
CA LEU A 232 13.64 -18.67 -4.43
C LEU A 232 13.98 -18.70 -2.94
N VAL A 233 13.44 -17.75 -2.18
CA VAL A 233 13.59 -17.71 -0.73
C VAL A 233 12.27 -18.07 -0.10
N ASP A 234 12.25 -19.19 0.60
CA ASP A 234 11.13 -19.52 1.46
C ASP A 234 11.24 -18.63 2.70
N VAL A 235 10.57 -17.49 2.64
CA VAL A 235 10.46 -16.58 3.78
C VAL A 235 9.06 -16.79 4.33
N GLU A 236 8.97 -17.21 5.59
CA GLU A 236 7.84 -16.83 6.42
C GLU A 236 7.86 -15.31 6.47
N ASP A 237 7.22 -14.65 5.50
CA ASP A 237 7.29 -13.19 5.36
C ASP A 237 6.51 -12.56 6.51
N THR A 238 7.18 -12.41 7.65
CA THR A 238 6.62 -11.79 8.85
C THR A 238 6.59 -10.27 8.75
N ALA A 239 7.16 -9.70 7.69
CA ALA A 239 7.19 -8.27 7.52
C ALA A 239 5.80 -7.75 7.13
N GLN A 240 5.37 -6.70 7.82
CA GLN A 240 4.10 -6.06 7.58
C GLN A 240 4.25 -5.01 6.48
N SER A 241 3.37 -5.06 5.46
CA SER A 241 3.27 -4.01 4.45
C SER A 241 2.45 -2.84 5.00
N ILE A 242 3.05 -1.66 5.07
CA ILE A 242 2.47 -0.45 5.68
C ILE A 242 2.22 0.58 4.60
N VAL A 243 1.00 1.14 4.58
CA VAL A 243 0.71 2.31 3.75
C VAL A 243 1.35 3.52 4.41
N PRO A 244 2.20 4.31 3.72
CA PRO A 244 2.81 5.52 4.27
C PRO A 244 1.77 6.52 4.80
N PRO A 245 2.17 7.45 5.70
CA PRO A 245 1.28 8.54 6.07
C PRO A 245 1.01 9.44 4.86
N ALA A 246 -0.22 9.94 4.78
CA ALA A 246 -0.61 10.90 3.77
C ALA A 246 0.10 12.24 3.97
N LYS A 247 0.39 12.94 2.87
CA LYS A 247 0.86 14.33 2.94
C LYS A 247 -0.23 15.25 3.48
N THR A 248 0.18 16.47 3.86
CA THR A 248 -0.80 17.47 4.29
C THR A 248 -1.52 18.08 3.08
N PHE A 249 -2.82 17.87 2.98
CA PHE A 249 -3.65 18.43 1.92
C PHE A 249 -4.07 19.88 2.23
N ARG A 250 -3.41 20.85 1.58
CA ARG A 250 -3.72 22.29 1.73
C ARG A 250 -4.22 22.91 0.43
N GLY A 251 -5.05 23.95 0.55
CA GLY A 251 -5.52 24.74 -0.59
C GLY A 251 -6.46 23.97 -1.54
N PRO A 252 -6.84 24.58 -2.68
CA PRO A 252 -7.73 23.95 -3.66
C PRO A 252 -7.17 22.65 -4.25
N VAL A 253 -5.87 22.57 -4.54
CA VAL A 253 -5.23 21.34 -5.05
C VAL A 253 -5.25 20.24 -3.98
N GLY A 254 -4.96 20.61 -2.73
CA GLY A 254 -5.03 19.68 -1.62
C GLY A 254 -6.43 19.16 -1.36
N ALA A 255 -7.45 20.03 -1.39
CA ALA A 255 -8.84 19.63 -1.21
C ALA A 255 -9.25 18.58 -2.26
N PHE A 256 -8.84 18.77 -3.52
CA PHE A 256 -9.05 17.82 -4.60
C PHE A 256 -8.33 16.48 -4.35
N LEU A 257 -7.02 16.49 -4.11
CA LEU A 257 -6.23 15.27 -3.88
C LEU A 257 -6.59 14.55 -2.58
N CYS A 258 -7.17 15.26 -1.60
CA CYS A 258 -7.73 14.67 -0.40
C CYS A 258 -8.88 13.71 -0.72
N ILE A 259 -9.73 14.03 -1.71
CA ILE A 259 -10.81 13.15 -2.17
C ILE A 259 -10.22 11.88 -2.77
N ASP A 260 -9.22 12.00 -3.65
CA ASP A 260 -8.50 10.86 -4.23
C ASP A 260 -7.90 9.94 -3.16
N HIS A 261 -7.26 10.54 -2.14
CA HIS A 261 -6.69 9.78 -1.02
C HIS A 261 -7.76 9.01 -0.24
N HIS A 262 -8.90 9.63 0.05
CA HIS A 262 -10.01 8.94 0.72
C HIS A 262 -10.60 7.84 -0.18
N SER A 263 -10.80 8.10 -1.47
CA SER A 263 -11.27 7.11 -2.45
C SER A 263 -10.35 5.87 -2.46
N ARG A 264 -9.03 6.07 -2.51
CA ARG A 264 -8.05 4.97 -2.47
C ARG A 264 -8.17 4.15 -1.18
N ARG A 265 -8.26 4.81 -0.02
CA ARG A 265 -8.44 4.13 1.28
C ARG A 265 -9.75 3.35 1.38
N ILE A 266 -10.84 3.92 0.85
CA ILE A 266 -12.14 3.26 0.77
C ILE A 266 -12.03 2.01 -0.12
N GLY A 267 -11.33 2.12 -1.26
CA GLY A 267 -11.02 0.98 -2.13
C GLY A 267 -10.35 -0.17 -1.38
N TYR A 268 -9.31 0.12 -0.60
CA TYR A 268 -8.63 -0.89 0.22
C TYR A 268 -9.54 -1.56 1.26
N LEU A 269 -10.45 -0.80 1.88
CA LEU A 269 -11.43 -1.35 2.81
C LEU A 269 -12.44 -2.27 2.11
N TYR A 270 -12.94 -1.87 0.93
CA TYR A 270 -13.85 -2.71 0.14
C TYR A 270 -13.18 -4.01 -0.30
N MET A 271 -11.90 -3.96 -0.71
CA MET A 271 -11.15 -5.17 -1.04
C MET A 271 -10.93 -6.06 0.21
N GLY A 272 -10.70 -5.44 1.37
CA GLY A 272 -10.57 -6.12 2.66
C GLY A 272 -11.79 -6.95 3.06
N ILE A 273 -13.01 -6.57 2.64
CA ILE A 273 -14.24 -7.34 2.94
C ILE A 273 -14.11 -8.78 2.48
N SER A 274 -13.61 -9.03 1.27
CA SER A 274 -13.49 -10.39 0.73
C SER A 274 -12.57 -11.27 1.58
N VAL A 275 -11.48 -10.69 2.09
CA VAL A 275 -10.56 -11.37 2.99
C VAL A 275 -11.24 -11.65 4.34
N LEU A 276 -11.93 -10.67 4.91
CA LEU A 276 -12.66 -10.84 6.17
C LEU A 276 -13.74 -11.91 6.07
N ARG A 277 -14.46 -11.97 4.94
CA ARG A 277 -15.47 -12.99 4.65
C ARG A 277 -14.87 -14.40 4.70
N ILE A 278 -13.71 -14.60 4.06
CA ILE A 278 -12.96 -15.86 4.11
C ILE A 278 -12.55 -16.19 5.54
N GLN A 279 -11.92 -15.25 6.25
CA GLN A 279 -11.44 -15.45 7.62
C GLN A 279 -12.57 -15.83 8.58
N ALA A 280 -13.73 -15.17 8.45
CA ALA A 280 -14.91 -15.44 9.27
C ALA A 280 -15.44 -16.88 9.05
N MET A 281 -15.49 -17.33 7.80
CA MET A 281 -15.92 -18.68 7.46
C MET A 281 -14.90 -19.75 7.87
N GLU A 282 -13.61 -19.50 7.66
CA GLU A 282 -12.55 -20.40 8.16
C GLU A 282 -12.61 -20.53 9.68
N ALA A 283 -12.81 -19.42 10.40
CA ALA A 283 -12.98 -19.40 11.84
C ALA A 283 -14.22 -20.19 12.28
N TYR A 284 -15.36 -20.00 11.59
CA TYR A 284 -16.59 -20.74 11.86
C TYR A 284 -16.38 -22.26 11.75
N TYR A 285 -15.85 -22.77 10.63
CA TYR A 285 -15.62 -24.20 10.46
C TYR A 285 -14.58 -24.74 11.44
N THR A 286 -13.56 -23.94 11.78
CA THR A 286 -12.56 -24.32 12.79
C THR A 286 -13.16 -24.48 14.18
N GLN A 287 -14.09 -23.59 14.56
CA GLN A 287 -14.79 -23.65 15.85
C GLN A 287 -15.89 -24.72 15.88
N ASN A 288 -16.35 -25.19 14.72
CA ASN A 288 -17.40 -26.18 14.58
C ASN A 288 -16.90 -27.41 13.79
N PRO A 289 -15.94 -28.19 14.32
CA PRO A 289 -15.29 -29.27 13.58
C PRO A 289 -16.22 -30.42 13.19
N GLN A 290 -17.41 -30.51 13.80
CA GLN A 290 -18.44 -31.49 13.45
C GLN A 290 -19.32 -31.04 12.26
N ALA A 291 -19.29 -29.75 11.92
CA ALA A 291 -20.04 -29.24 10.78
C ALA A 291 -19.36 -29.65 9.47
N PRO A 292 -20.09 -30.18 8.48
CA PRO A 292 -19.51 -30.49 7.19
C PRO A 292 -19.07 -29.19 6.51
N ILE A 293 -17.84 -29.18 5.97
CA ILE A 293 -17.30 -28.04 5.25
C ILE A 293 -17.80 -28.14 3.80
N VAL A 294 -18.95 -27.52 3.53
CA VAL A 294 -19.61 -27.50 2.21
C VAL A 294 -19.64 -26.07 1.71
N CYS A 295 -19.51 -25.87 0.39
CA CYS A 295 -19.69 -24.55 -0.19
C CYS A 295 -21.13 -24.03 0.08
N PRO A 296 -21.31 -22.83 0.66
CA PRO A 296 -22.63 -22.29 0.97
C PRO A 296 -23.34 -21.63 -0.23
N VAL A 297 -22.72 -21.60 -1.41
CA VAL A 297 -23.34 -21.04 -2.62
C VAL A 297 -24.35 -22.04 -3.19
N PRO A 298 -25.59 -21.61 -3.53
CA PRO A 298 -26.54 -22.47 -4.22
C PRO A 298 -25.92 -23.10 -5.47
N GLU A 299 -26.21 -24.37 -5.76
CA GLU A 299 -25.68 -25.12 -6.91
C GLU A 299 -24.20 -25.55 -6.79
N CYS A 300 -23.52 -25.21 -5.70
CA CYS A 300 -22.16 -25.70 -5.44
C CYS A 300 -22.15 -26.78 -4.35
N ASP A 301 -22.19 -28.05 -4.75
CA ASP A 301 -22.21 -29.19 -3.82
C ASP A 301 -20.82 -29.67 -3.36
N LEU A 302 -19.78 -28.87 -3.60
CA LEU A 302 -18.40 -29.24 -3.25
C LEU A 302 -18.22 -29.30 -1.73
N ARG A 303 -17.52 -30.35 -1.29
CA ARG A 303 -17.17 -30.62 0.10
C ARG A 303 -15.66 -30.59 0.27
N PHE A 304 -15.22 -30.18 1.44
CA PHE A 304 -13.82 -29.94 1.73
C PHE A 304 -13.41 -30.65 3.03
N GLU A 305 -12.17 -31.11 3.08
CA GLU A 305 -11.60 -31.75 4.27
C GLU A 305 -11.10 -30.71 5.29
N THR A 306 -10.76 -29.50 4.83
CA THR A 306 -10.24 -28.43 5.67
C THR A 306 -10.92 -27.09 5.37
N PRO A 307 -11.03 -26.18 6.35
CA PRO A 307 -11.54 -24.83 6.11
C PRO A 307 -10.72 -24.09 5.04
N ARG A 308 -9.42 -24.36 5.01
CA ARG A 308 -8.49 -23.78 4.04
C ARG A 308 -8.79 -24.21 2.60
N ALA A 309 -9.12 -25.49 2.38
CA ALA A 309 -9.50 -25.98 1.06
C ALA A 309 -10.82 -25.33 0.58
N TRP A 310 -11.77 -25.07 1.49
CA TRP A 310 -12.97 -24.29 1.17
C TRP A 310 -12.64 -22.84 0.79
N ALA A 311 -11.79 -22.16 1.58
CA ALA A 311 -11.41 -20.77 1.32
C ALA A 311 -10.77 -20.61 -0.05
N VAL A 312 -9.92 -21.58 -0.42
CA VAL A 312 -9.33 -21.72 -1.74
C VAL A 312 -10.43 -21.79 -2.81
N HIS A 313 -11.36 -22.73 -2.69
CA HIS A 313 -12.44 -22.88 -3.66
C HIS A 313 -13.33 -21.63 -3.77
N ALA A 314 -13.74 -21.05 -2.63
CA ALA A 314 -14.66 -19.92 -2.60
C ALA A 314 -14.07 -18.72 -3.36
N SER A 315 -12.77 -18.57 -3.28
CA SER A 315 -11.96 -17.60 -3.98
C SER A 315 -11.91 -17.84 -5.49
N ASP A 316 -11.64 -19.07 -5.94
CA ASP A 316 -11.52 -19.45 -7.35
C ASP A 316 -12.80 -19.28 -8.13
N ALA A 317 -13.87 -19.78 -7.53
CA ALA A 317 -15.19 -19.76 -8.10
C ALA A 317 -15.87 -18.38 -7.94
N ARG A 318 -15.18 -17.40 -7.33
CA ARG A 318 -15.75 -16.07 -7.02
C ARG A 318 -17.05 -16.15 -6.21
N HIS A 319 -17.12 -17.14 -5.34
CA HIS A 319 -18.25 -17.42 -4.48
C HIS A 319 -18.32 -16.52 -3.25
N ILE A 320 -17.23 -15.80 -2.91
CA ILE A 320 -17.12 -14.95 -1.71
C ILE A 320 -18.28 -13.94 -1.56
N THR A 321 -18.84 -13.45 -2.65
CA THR A 321 -19.93 -12.47 -2.65
C THR A 321 -21.32 -13.08 -2.80
N CYS A 322 -21.43 -14.41 -2.94
CA CYS A 322 -22.64 -15.08 -3.42
C CYS A 322 -23.28 -16.02 -2.40
N TYR A 323 -22.78 -16.06 -1.16
CA TYR A 323 -23.30 -16.95 -0.13
C TYR A 323 -23.91 -16.22 1.07
N LYS A 324 -24.74 -16.96 1.80
CA LYS A 324 -25.24 -16.60 3.12
C LYS A 324 -24.32 -17.15 4.20
N PHE A 325 -24.15 -16.39 5.28
CA PHE A 325 -23.32 -16.88 6.38
C PHE A 325 -24.06 -17.97 7.16
N PRO A 326 -23.34 -18.90 7.78
CA PRO A 326 -23.94 -19.98 8.55
C PRO A 326 -24.62 -19.50 9.85
N THR A 327 -24.42 -18.25 10.25
CA THR A 327 -25.06 -17.65 11.42
C THR A 327 -25.59 -16.25 11.12
N GLU A 328 -26.75 -15.93 11.67
CA GLU A 328 -27.35 -14.59 11.59
C GLU A 328 -26.45 -13.50 12.21
N THR A 329 -25.63 -13.88 13.18
CA THR A 329 -24.67 -12.95 13.80
C THR A 329 -23.61 -12.49 12.81
N LEU A 330 -23.02 -13.41 12.03
CA LEU A 330 -22.07 -13.05 10.98
C LEU A 330 -22.75 -12.24 9.88
N GLU A 331 -23.95 -12.63 9.44
CA GLU A 331 -24.72 -11.84 8.44
C GLU A 331 -24.90 -10.39 8.91
N ARG A 332 -25.41 -10.21 10.14
CA ARG A 332 -25.62 -8.89 10.73
C ARG A 332 -24.33 -8.07 10.80
N LEU A 333 -23.23 -8.66 11.27
CA LEU A 333 -21.94 -7.97 11.39
C LEU A 333 -21.42 -7.49 10.03
N PHE A 334 -21.49 -8.32 8.99
CA PHE A 334 -21.06 -7.92 7.64
C PHE A 334 -22.00 -6.89 7.02
N SER A 335 -23.32 -7.00 7.21
CA SER A 335 -24.26 -5.98 6.75
C SER A 335 -24.05 -4.63 7.43
N GLU A 336 -23.78 -4.61 8.75
CA GLU A 336 -23.43 -3.39 9.49
C GLU A 336 -22.14 -2.76 8.95
N HIS A 337 -21.14 -3.59 8.65
CA HIS A 337 -19.87 -3.14 8.09
C HIS A 337 -20.00 -2.60 6.66
N GLU A 338 -20.73 -3.28 5.77
CA GLU A 338 -21.02 -2.81 4.42
C GLU A 338 -21.79 -1.47 4.45
N ALA A 339 -22.78 -1.35 5.34
CA ALA A 339 -23.48 -0.08 5.55
C ALA A 339 -22.55 1.03 6.07
N ARG A 340 -21.56 0.70 6.92
CA ARG A 340 -20.52 1.66 7.34
C ARG A 340 -19.70 2.14 6.15
N LEU A 341 -19.21 1.22 5.30
CA LEU A 341 -18.41 1.61 4.14
C LEU A 341 -19.23 2.44 3.14
N ALA A 342 -20.50 2.08 2.91
CA ALA A 342 -21.40 2.86 2.07
C ALA A 342 -21.57 4.30 2.58
N ARG A 343 -21.70 4.50 3.89
CA ARG A 343 -21.74 5.86 4.50
C ARG A 343 -20.44 6.63 4.30
N ILE A 344 -19.28 5.98 4.48
CA ILE A 344 -17.97 6.62 4.26
C ILE A 344 -17.81 7.01 2.78
N ASN A 345 -18.22 6.14 1.87
CA ASN A 345 -18.18 6.41 0.43
C ASN A 345 -19.10 7.57 0.04
N LEU A 346 -20.33 7.60 0.58
CA LEU A 346 -21.26 8.71 0.37
C LEU A 346 -20.68 10.03 0.88
N GLN A 347 -20.09 10.04 2.08
CA GLN A 347 -19.44 11.25 2.61
C GLN A 347 -18.29 11.74 1.71
N ASN A 348 -17.55 10.81 1.10
CA ASN A 348 -16.49 11.18 0.16
C ASN A 348 -17.06 11.74 -1.16
N ALA A 349 -18.15 11.14 -1.67
CA ALA A 349 -18.87 11.65 -2.83
C ALA A 349 -19.46 13.05 -2.57
N ASP A 350 -20.05 13.27 -1.39
CA ASP A 350 -20.58 14.57 -0.98
C ASP A 350 -19.49 15.66 -0.94
N ARG A 351 -18.27 15.31 -0.52
CA ARG A 351 -17.10 16.22 -0.60
C ARG A 351 -16.75 16.56 -2.04
N GLY A 352 -16.77 15.57 -2.94
CA GLY A 352 -16.58 15.80 -4.37
C GLY A 352 -17.63 16.74 -4.96
N MET A 353 -18.91 16.49 -4.66
CA MET A 353 -20.01 17.36 -5.09
C MET A 353 -19.93 18.77 -4.48
N ALA A 354 -19.47 18.90 -3.23
CA ALA A 354 -19.22 20.21 -2.64
C ALA A 354 -18.14 20.98 -3.39
N LEU A 355 -17.01 20.33 -3.70
CA LEU A 355 -15.93 20.92 -4.49
C LEU A 355 -16.40 21.34 -5.89
N GLN A 356 -17.24 20.52 -6.53
CA GLN A 356 -17.83 20.84 -7.83
C GLN A 356 -18.81 22.02 -7.78
N ARG A 357 -19.58 22.17 -6.70
CA ARG A 357 -20.41 23.38 -6.52
C ARG A 357 -19.55 24.63 -6.30
N GLU A 358 -18.44 24.49 -5.58
CA GLU A 358 -17.47 25.57 -5.37
C GLU A 358 -16.72 25.96 -6.64
N TRP A 359 -16.56 25.05 -7.59
CA TRP A 359 -16.02 25.29 -8.91
C TRP A 359 -16.84 26.30 -9.71
N GLY A 360 -18.17 26.20 -9.64
CA GLY A 360 -19.09 27.10 -10.34
C GLY A 360 -19.36 26.71 -11.80
N GLU A 361 -20.21 27.50 -12.46
CA GLU A 361 -20.66 27.22 -13.83
C GLU A 361 -19.58 27.55 -14.86
N GLU A 362 -19.65 26.88 -16.02
CA GLU A 362 -18.77 27.18 -17.15
C GLU A 362 -18.89 28.65 -17.58
N GLY A 363 -17.76 29.31 -17.80
CA GLY A 363 -17.69 30.74 -18.13
C GLY A 363 -17.92 31.71 -16.96
N SER A 364 -18.34 31.23 -15.78
CA SER A 364 -18.56 32.09 -14.63
C SER A 364 -17.25 32.73 -14.11
N GLU A 365 -17.36 33.89 -13.47
CA GLU A 365 -16.22 34.52 -12.77
C GLU A 365 -15.72 33.65 -11.61
N GLN A 366 -16.64 32.97 -10.91
CA GLN A 366 -16.31 32.01 -9.86
C GLN A 366 -15.39 30.91 -10.39
N ARG A 367 -15.74 30.28 -11.52
CA ARG A 367 -14.91 29.25 -12.13
C ARG A 367 -13.55 29.78 -12.50
N ARG A 368 -13.47 30.89 -13.25
CA ARG A 368 -12.17 31.51 -13.61
C ARG A 368 -11.29 31.77 -12.39
N LYS A 369 -11.86 32.29 -11.30
CA LYS A 369 -11.14 32.50 -10.04
C LYS A 369 -10.63 31.19 -9.46
N ARG A 370 -11.43 30.11 -9.45
CA ARG A 370 -11.00 28.79 -8.97
C ARG A 370 -9.93 28.17 -9.85
N GLU A 371 -10.03 28.31 -11.17
CA GLU A 371 -9.01 27.88 -12.12
C GLU A 371 -7.66 28.56 -11.80
N ASP A 372 -7.68 29.88 -11.62
CA ASP A 372 -6.49 30.67 -11.30
C ASP A 372 -5.91 30.29 -9.93
N GLU A 373 -6.75 30.14 -8.90
CA GLU A 373 -6.30 29.69 -7.56
C GLU A 373 -5.64 28.31 -7.61
N PHE A 374 -6.24 27.36 -8.33
CA PHE A 374 -5.73 26.00 -8.46
C PHE A 374 -4.41 25.95 -9.22
N LEU A 375 -4.32 26.61 -10.36
CA LEU A 375 -3.11 26.69 -11.18
C LEU A 375 -1.99 27.45 -10.46
N HIS A 376 -2.33 28.55 -9.77
CA HIS A 376 -1.37 29.29 -8.95
C HIS A 376 -0.78 28.39 -7.86
N GLN A 377 -1.60 27.58 -7.18
CA GLN A 377 -1.09 26.64 -6.18
C GLN A 377 -0.18 25.58 -6.83
N LEU A 378 -0.57 24.96 -7.94
CA LEU A 378 0.28 24.01 -8.66
C LEU A 378 1.64 24.60 -9.08
N GLN A 379 1.67 25.90 -9.41
CA GLN A 379 2.89 26.59 -9.83
C GLN A 379 3.87 26.86 -8.68
N HIS A 380 3.36 27.10 -7.48
CA HIS A 380 4.15 27.70 -6.39
C HIS A 380 4.28 26.83 -5.14
N ASP A 381 3.43 25.83 -4.95
CA ASP A 381 3.45 24.97 -3.77
C ASP A 381 4.31 23.72 -4.00
N GLN A 382 5.38 23.58 -3.19
CA GLN A 382 6.36 22.51 -3.32
C GLN A 382 5.77 21.11 -3.08
N GLU A 383 4.68 21.00 -2.30
CA GLU A 383 3.98 19.73 -2.06
C GLU A 383 3.25 19.20 -3.31
N TYR A 384 3.07 20.05 -4.32
CA TYR A 384 2.48 19.71 -5.61
C TYR A 384 3.42 19.97 -6.79
N ALA A 385 4.72 20.16 -6.52
CA ALA A 385 5.73 20.35 -7.55
C ALA A 385 5.77 19.17 -8.54
N GLN A 386 6.00 19.51 -9.81
CA GLN A 386 5.96 18.61 -10.96
C GLN A 386 6.93 19.07 -12.05
N ALA A 387 7.15 18.24 -13.07
CA ALA A 387 8.05 18.56 -14.19
C ALA A 387 7.44 19.56 -15.19
N THR A 388 6.13 19.49 -15.38
CA THR A 388 5.41 20.18 -16.45
C THR A 388 4.79 21.49 -15.97
N PRO A 389 4.51 22.44 -16.87
CA PRO A 389 3.71 23.61 -16.54
C PRO A 389 2.34 23.20 -15.94
N PRO A 390 1.79 23.97 -14.98
CA PRO A 390 0.53 23.63 -14.31
C PRO A 390 -0.63 23.28 -15.24
N ARG A 391 -0.80 24.00 -16.36
CA ARG A 391 -1.87 23.76 -17.34
C ARG A 391 -1.70 22.47 -18.15
N GLU A 392 -0.48 21.94 -18.20
CA GLU A 392 -0.16 20.67 -18.88
C GLU A 392 -0.09 19.51 -17.88
N SER A 393 -0.31 19.76 -16.60
CA SER A 393 -0.26 18.71 -15.59
C SER A 393 -1.47 17.80 -15.62
N ARG A 394 -1.26 16.51 -15.32
CA ARG A 394 -2.37 15.57 -15.18
C ARG A 394 -3.25 15.87 -13.98
N ILE A 395 -2.71 16.45 -12.91
CA ILE A 395 -3.53 16.89 -11.76
C ILE A 395 -4.57 17.91 -12.25
N TRP A 396 -4.15 18.88 -13.05
CA TRP A 396 -5.05 19.86 -13.66
C TRP A 396 -6.04 19.20 -14.64
N CYS A 397 -5.56 18.35 -15.55
CA CYS A 397 -6.42 17.66 -16.50
C CYS A 397 -7.51 16.82 -15.81
N ARG A 398 -7.14 15.99 -14.82
CA ARG A 398 -8.08 15.20 -14.01
C ARG A 398 -9.06 16.08 -13.26
N TYR A 399 -8.60 17.21 -12.73
CA TYR A 399 -9.46 18.16 -12.05
C TYR A 399 -10.50 18.75 -13.02
N GLN A 400 -10.11 19.15 -14.22
CA GLN A 400 -11.06 19.66 -15.23
C GLN A 400 -12.11 18.61 -15.63
N ILE A 401 -11.68 17.38 -15.94
CA ILE A 401 -12.57 16.26 -16.30
C ILE A 401 -13.61 16.04 -15.20
N GLN A 402 -13.15 15.85 -13.95
CA GLN A 402 -14.04 15.56 -12.83
C GLN A 402 -14.97 16.74 -12.48
N MET A 403 -14.51 17.99 -12.60
CA MET A 403 -15.35 19.14 -12.29
C MET A 403 -16.38 19.43 -13.40
N ASN A 404 -16.10 19.05 -14.65
CA ASN A 404 -17.02 19.23 -15.78
C ASN A 404 -18.02 18.08 -15.97
N ASN A 405 -17.90 16.97 -15.23
CA ASN A 405 -18.62 15.71 -15.47
C ASN A 405 -18.41 15.14 -16.89
N GLU A 406 -17.22 15.37 -17.45
CA GLU A 406 -16.74 14.69 -18.66
C GLU A 406 -16.12 13.34 -18.27
#